data_AF-A0A5B7CV96-F1
#
_entry.id   AF-A0A5B7CV96-F1
#
_cell.length_a   1.000
_cell.length_b   1.000
_cell.length_c   1.000
_cell.angle_alpha   90.00
_cell.angle_beta   90.00
_cell.angle_gamma   90.00
#
_symmetry.space_group_name_H-M   'P 1'
#
loop_
_entity.id
_entity.type
_entity.pdbx_description
1 polymer ?
#
loop_
_entity_poly.entity_id
_entity_poly.type
_entity_poly.pdbx_seq_one_letter_code
_entity_poly.pdbx_strand_id
1 'polypeptide(L)' 'MSLTEDRDRQTRGHSKKIMKGQCFKNIKKFSFPHRTVDIWNRLNEEIVAAKSVHKFKEKLETGHYEPCSNPVLYN' A
#
# COMPACT_ATOMS: atom_id res chain seq x y z
N MET A 1 0.37 -5.63 -17.93
CA MET A 1 1.13 -5.82 -16.68
C MET A 1 0.43 -6.92 -15.93
N SER A 2 1.00 -8.13 -15.86
CA SER A 2 0.42 -9.23 -15.09
C SER A 2 0.88 -9.08 -13.64
N LEU A 3 -0.08 -8.97 -12.72
CA LEU A 3 0.17 -9.05 -11.28
C LEU A 3 0.00 -10.52 -10.91
N THR A 4 1.06 -11.15 -10.43
CA THR A 4 1.05 -12.57 -10.04
C THR A 4 1.33 -12.67 -8.55
N GLU A 5 0.52 -13.48 -7.87
CA GLU A 5 0.76 -13.89 -6.48
C GLU A 5 1.85 -14.96 -6.50
N ASP A 6 2.98 -14.71 -5.83
CA ASP A 6 4.05 -15.68 -5.69
C ASP A 6 3.82 -16.47 -4.40
N ARG A 7 3.52 -17.76 -4.53
CA ARG A 7 3.11 -18.60 -3.40
C ARG A 7 4.27 -19.17 -2.58
N ASP A 8 5.54 -18.99 -2.94
CA ASP A 8 6.59 -19.83 -2.33
C ASP A 8 7.99 -19.21 -2.10
N ARG A 9 8.27 -17.93 -2.39
CA ARG A 9 9.67 -17.40 -2.33
C ARG A 9 9.95 -16.14 -1.52
N GLN A 10 9.08 -15.70 -0.61
CA GLN A 10 9.34 -14.45 0.13
C GLN A 10 9.78 -14.69 1.59
N THR A 11 11.06 -14.46 1.86
CA THR A 11 11.61 -14.48 3.24
C THR A 11 11.70 -13.09 3.89
N ARG A 12 11.15 -12.02 3.27
CA ARG A 12 11.19 -10.65 3.83
C ARG A 12 9.97 -9.77 3.48
N GLY A 13 9.27 -9.32 4.51
CA GLY A 13 8.09 -8.44 4.43
C GLY A 13 6.77 -9.17 4.64
N HIS A 14 5.65 -8.53 4.32
CA HIS A 14 4.31 -9.08 4.54
C HIS A 14 3.92 -10.13 3.48
N SER A 15 3.11 -11.12 3.88
CA SER A 15 2.73 -12.30 3.07
C SER A 15 1.97 -11.98 1.78
N LYS A 16 1.34 -10.80 1.72
CA LYS A 16 0.48 -10.34 0.61
C LYS A 16 1.16 -9.40 -0.38
N LYS A 17 2.49 -9.42 -0.50
CA LYS A 17 3.19 -8.56 -1.46
C LYS A 17 2.87 -8.93 -2.90
N ILE A 18 2.77 -7.90 -3.74
CA ILE A 18 2.49 -8.04 -5.16
C ILE A 18 3.80 -7.87 -5.93
N MET A 19 4.09 -8.81 -6.83
CA MET A 19 5.20 -8.67 -7.76
C MET A 19 4.80 -7.78 -8.93
N LYS A 20 5.74 -6.94 -9.38
CA LYS A 20 5.62 -6.19 -10.63
C LYS A 20 6.79 -6.50 -11.54
N GLY A 21 6.52 -6.64 -12.83
CA GLY A 21 7.56 -6.84 -13.84
C GLY A 21 8.50 -5.63 -13.95
N GLN A 22 9.73 -5.89 -14.36
CA GLN A 22 10.73 -4.84 -14.58
C GLN A 22 10.25 -3.77 -15.57
N CYS A 23 10.71 -2.55 -15.36
CA CYS A 23 10.45 -1.40 -16.22
C CYS A 23 11.77 -0.73 -16.62
N PHE A 24 12.04 -0.66 -17.92
CA PHE A 24 13.22 0.01 -18.47
C PHE A 24 12.94 1.47 -18.86
N LYS A 25 11.67 1.82 -19.08
CA LYS A 25 11.25 3.17 -19.48
C LYS A 25 10.55 3.90 -18.33
N ASN A 26 10.85 5.18 -18.16
CA ASN A 26 10.21 6.05 -17.17
C ASN A 26 8.68 6.09 -17.31
N ILE A 27 8.16 6.06 -18.54
CA ILE A 27 6.71 6.01 -18.80
C ILE A 27 6.05 4.83 -18.07
N LYS A 28 6.64 3.63 -18.16
CA LYS A 28 6.13 2.44 -17.46
C LYS A 28 6.37 2.53 -15.96
N LYS A 29 7.54 3.03 -15.54
CA LYS A 29 7.90 3.22 -14.11
C LYS A 29 6.91 4.12 -13.39
N PHE A 30 6.50 5.22 -14.02
CA PHE A 30 5.58 6.20 -13.45
C PHE A 30 4.11 5.94 -13.77
N SER A 31 3.81 4.85 -14.51
CA SER A 31 2.44 4.43 -14.74
C SER A 31 1.73 4.07 -13.43
N PHE A 32 0.43 4.35 -13.38
CA PHE A 32 -0.39 4.12 -12.19
C PHE A 32 -0.26 2.68 -11.63
N PRO A 33 -0.41 1.60 -12.44
CA PRO A 33 -0.31 0.24 -11.91
C PRO A 33 1.06 -0.06 -11.29
N HIS A 34 2.14 0.53 -11.83
CA HIS A 34 3.49 0.30 -11.37
C HIS A 34 3.79 1.02 -10.04
N ARG A 35 3.23 2.22 -9.84
CA ARG A 35 3.33 3.00 -8.61
C ARG A 35 2.47 2.42 -7.49
N THR A 36 1.25 1.97 -7.80
CA THR A 36 0.33 1.42 -6.79
C THR A 36 0.88 0.16 -6.12
N VAL A 37 1.61 -0.68 -6.87
CA VAL A 37 2.28 -1.85 -6.29
C VAL A 37 3.37 -1.46 -5.28
N ASP A 38 4.10 -0.37 -5.49
CA ASP A 38 5.09 0.11 -4.52
C ASP A 38 4.42 0.60 -3.23
N ILE A 39 3.29 1.30 -3.36
CA ILE A 39 2.51 1.78 -2.21
C ILE A 39 2.00 0.58 -1.42
N TRP A 40 1.38 -0.40 -2.09
CA TRP A 40 0.87 -1.62 -1.46
C TRP A 40 1.96 -2.38 -0.70
N ASN A 41 3.11 -2.62 -1.32
CA ASN A 41 4.20 -3.41 -0.72
C ASN A 41 4.91 -2.70 0.45
N ARG A 42 4.68 -1.39 0.63
CA ARG A 42 5.19 -0.60 1.76
C ARG A 42 4.25 -0.60 2.96
N LEU A 43 3.02 -1.06 2.80
CA LEU A 43 2.06 -1.14 3.90
C LEU A 43 2.47 -2.21 4.91
N ASN A 44 2.12 -2.00 6.17
CA ASN A 44 2.33 -2.98 7.22
C ASN A 44 1.39 -4.18 7.06
N GLU A 45 1.85 -5.38 7.46
CA GLU A 45 1.01 -6.59 7.45
C GLU A 45 -0.30 -6.36 8.19
N GLU A 46 -0.28 -5.64 9.31
CA GLU A 46 -1.49 -5.34 10.09
C GLU A 46 -2.56 -4.56 9.29
N ILE A 47 -2.14 -3.65 8.41
CA ILE A 47 -3.03 -2.88 7.54
C ILE A 47 -3.56 -3.81 6.45
N VAL A 48 -2.66 -4.52 5.77
CA VAL A 48 -2.95 -5.41 4.63
C VAL A 48 -3.77 -6.66 5.03
N ALA A 49 -3.67 -7.09 6.29
CA ALA A 49 -4.41 -8.20 6.87
C ALA A 49 -5.72 -7.76 7.55
N ALA A 50 -6.16 -6.50 7.40
CA ALA A 50 -7.44 -6.04 7.93
C ALA A 50 -8.61 -6.93 7.45
N LYS A 51 -9.50 -7.28 8.38
CA LYS A 51 -10.62 -8.21 8.14
C LYS A 51 -11.75 -7.62 7.29
N SER A 52 -11.79 -6.30 7.10
CA SER A 52 -12.80 -5.62 6.30
C SER A 52 -12.22 -4.38 5.63
N VAL A 53 -12.88 -3.94 4.54
CA VAL A 53 -12.51 -2.72 3.81
C VAL A 53 -12.60 -1.48 4.72
N HIS A 54 -13.57 -1.45 5.63
CA HIS A 54 -13.71 -0.33 6.58
C HIS A 54 -12.51 -0.23 7.52
N LYS A 55 -12.11 -1.36 8.15
CA LYS A 55 -10.92 -1.41 9.00
C LYS A 55 -9.62 -1.12 8.24
N PHE A 56 -9.55 -1.53 6.98
CA PHE A 56 -8.43 -1.22 6.11
C PHE A 56 -8.31 0.30 5.89
N LYS A 57 -9.42 0.98 5.59
CA LYS A 57 -9.47 2.44 5.41
C LYS A 57 -9.06 3.19 6.69
N GLU A 58 -9.65 2.82 7.82
CA GLU A 58 -9.33 3.40 9.13
C GLU A 58 -7.83 3.29 9.43
N LYS A 59 -7.25 2.09 9.30
CA LYS A 59 -5.82 1.87 9.56
C LYS A 59 -4.90 2.59 8.58
N LEU A 60 -5.31 2.75 7.32
CA LEU A 60 -4.56 3.56 6.36
C LEU A 60 -4.54 5.03 6.76
N GLU A 61 -5.70 5.57 7.16
CA GLU A 61 -5.84 6.98 7.53
C GLU A 61 -5.11 7.29 8.84
N THR A 62 -5.19 6.41 9.84
CA THR A 62 -4.47 6.53 11.12
C THR A 62 -2.95 6.52 10.93
N GLY A 63 -2.42 5.68 10.03
CA GLY A 63 -0.96 5.60 9.77
C GLY A 63 -0.36 6.85 9.11
N HIS A 64 -1.19 7.78 8.63
CA HIS A 64 -0.79 9.05 8.00
C HIS A 64 -1.13 10.29 8.85
N TYR A 65 -1.67 10.11 10.06
CA TYR A 65 -2.10 11.22 10.91
C TYR A 65 -0.96 11.71 11.81
N GLU A 66 -0.15 12.64 11.30
CA GLU A 66 0.38 13.69 12.18
C GLU A 66 -0.81 14.60 12.50
N PRO A 67 -1.26 14.72 13.75
CA PRO A 67 -2.22 15.73 14.10
C PRO A 67 -1.50 17.08 13.92
N CYS A 68 -1.66 17.72 12.78
CA CYS A 68 -1.63 19.17 12.76
C CYS A 68 -2.84 19.61 13.59
N SER A 69 -2.64 19.64 14.91
CA SER A 69 -3.52 20.24 15.88
C SER A 69 -3.81 21.66 15.42
N ASN A 70 -5.00 21.87 14.90
CA ASN A 70 -5.84 23.00 15.24
C ASN A 70 -7.28 22.57 14.96
N PRO A 71 -8.04 22.12 15.99
CA PRO A 71 -9.47 21.97 15.83
C PRO A 71 -10.03 23.37 15.57
N VAL A 72 -10.49 23.62 14.34
CA VAL A 72 -11.36 24.76 14.08
C VAL A 72 -12.64 24.52 14.87
N LEU A 73 -12.75 25.21 16.01
CA LEU A 73 -14.01 25.40 16.72
C LEU A 73 -14.99 26.03 15.74
N TYR A 74 -16.02 25.28 15.37
CA TYR A 74 -17.20 25.86 14.75
C TYR A 74 -17.90 26.72 15.81
N ASN A 75 -17.95 28.03 15.56
CA ASN A 75 -18.89 28.93 16.21
C ASN A 75 -20.25 28.83 15.51
#